data_AF-A0A349E2D8-F1
#
_entry.id   AF-A0A349E2D8-F1
#
_cell.length_a   1.000
_cell.length_b   1.000
_cell.length_c   1.000
_cell.angle_alpha   90.00
_cell.angle_beta   90.00
_cell.angle_gamma   90.00
#
_symmetry.space_group_name_H-M   'P 1'
#
loop_
_entity.id
_entity.type
_entity.pdbx_description
1 polymer ?
#
loop_
_entity_poly.entity_id
_entity_poly.type
_entity_poly.pdbx_seq_one_letter_code
_entity_poly.pdbx_strand_id
1 'polypeptide(L)'
;MRVIRINNTGKIANLALHFLFWGILIFMLLFRDFQLHSRAKNYSIAYMFLGTITHLMIVLALFYFNYFNITPRFFRTRRFKKFILYILLVWILGVIIMTLDSYLWHMGLDFKLGDRERPWTARSWRNRSISSLFVVFFYLWSSTQVRIMLDWFRNAEIQKDLENQRLKAELSMLKLQVSPHFLFNTL
;
A
#
# COMPACT_ATOMS: atom_id res chain seq x y z
N MET A 1 -39.43 -10.60 -12.18
CA MET A 1 -38.48 -10.19 -11.11
C MET A 1 -37.23 -9.60 -11.77
N ARG A 2 -37.02 -8.28 -11.70
CA ARG A 2 -35.77 -7.66 -12.17
C ARG A 2 -34.69 -7.95 -11.14
N VAL A 3 -33.73 -8.80 -11.49
CA VAL A 3 -32.51 -9.00 -10.71
C VAL A 3 -31.73 -7.69 -10.77
N ILE A 4 -31.82 -6.88 -9.72
CA ILE A 4 -31.00 -5.68 -9.56
C ILE A 4 -29.57 -6.18 -9.37
N ARG A 5 -28.76 -6.08 -10.42
CA ARG A 5 -27.31 -6.30 -10.33
C ARG A 5 -26.74 -5.24 -9.40
N ILE A 6 -26.36 -5.65 -8.19
CA ILE A 6 -25.60 -4.81 -7.27
C ILE A 6 -24.26 -4.56 -7.94
N ASN A 7 -24.07 -3.32 -8.37
CA ASN A 7 -22.92 -2.92 -9.16
C ASN A 7 -21.67 -2.97 -8.27
N ASN A 8 -20.62 -3.68 -8.72
CA ASN A 8 -19.38 -3.96 -8.00
C ASN A 8 -18.44 -2.73 -7.91
N THR A 9 -19.01 -1.51 -7.95
CA THR A 9 -18.31 -0.24 -8.15
C THR A 9 -17.27 0.04 -7.06
N GLY A 10 -17.53 -0.38 -5.82
CA GLY A 10 -16.56 -0.26 -4.72
C GLY A 10 -15.28 -1.06 -4.94
N LYS A 11 -15.36 -2.28 -5.50
CA LYS A 11 -14.17 -3.10 -5.79
C LYS A 11 -13.35 -2.53 -6.94
N ILE A 12 -14.02 -2.00 -7.96
CA ILE A 12 -13.36 -1.36 -9.10
C ILE A 12 -12.65 -0.08 -8.66
N ALA A 13 -13.29 0.76 -7.85
CA ALA A 13 -12.70 1.98 -7.31
C ALA A 13 -11.46 1.68 -6.44
N ASN A 14 -11.54 0.67 -5.58
CA ASN A 14 -10.40 0.24 -4.76
C ASN A 14 -9.23 -0.26 -5.61
N LEU A 15 -9.51 -1.04 -6.65
CA LEU A 15 -8.49 -1.52 -7.57
C LEU A 15 -7.84 -0.37 -8.35
N ALA A 16 -8.66 0.59 -8.83
CA ALA A 16 -8.18 1.78 -9.51
C ALA A 16 -7.29 2.65 -8.61
N LEU A 17 -7.66 2.85 -7.34
CA LEU A 17 -6.86 3.59 -6.37
C LEU A 17 -5.51 2.90 -6.08
N HIS A 18 -5.50 1.57 -5.97
CA HIS A 18 -4.26 0.81 -5.76
C HIS A 18 -3.32 0.91 -6.97
N PHE A 19 -3.87 0.79 -8.19
CA PHE A 19 -3.09 0.97 -9.42
C PHE A 19 -2.59 2.41 -9.58
N LEU A 20 -3.41 3.40 -9.24
CA LEU A 20 -3.02 4.81 -9.28
C LEU A 20 -1.90 5.10 -8.27
N PHE A 21 -2.00 4.56 -7.06
CA PHE A 21 -0.94 4.66 -6.03
C PHE A 21 0.39 4.09 -6.52
N TRP A 22 0.39 2.85 -7.04
CA TRP A 22 1.60 2.22 -7.57
C TRP A 22 2.11 2.95 -8.83
N GLY A 23 1.22 3.40 -9.69
CA GLY A 23 1.56 4.15 -10.90
C GLY A 23 2.32 5.44 -10.57
N ILE A 24 1.86 6.21 -9.59
CA ILE A 24 2.55 7.42 -9.12
C ILE A 24 3.94 7.09 -8.57
N LEU A 25 4.06 6.03 -7.77
CA LEU A 25 5.34 5.65 -7.15
C LEU A 25 6.36 5.13 -8.16
N ILE A 26 5.93 4.29 -9.09
CA ILE A 26 6.76 3.80 -10.18
C ILE A 26 7.19 4.98 -11.05
N PHE A 27 6.28 5.89 -11.37
CA PHE A 27 6.61 7.10 -12.12
C PHE A 27 7.64 7.97 -11.38
N MET A 28 7.46 8.24 -10.08
CA MET A 28 8.44 9.00 -9.29
C MET A 28 9.83 8.34 -9.29
N LEU A 29 9.86 7.01 -9.20
CA LEU A 29 11.11 6.26 -9.20
C LEU A 29 11.81 6.27 -10.56
N LEU A 30 11.07 6.05 -11.64
CA LEU A 30 11.59 6.16 -13.00
C LEU A 30 12.07 7.57 -13.31
N PHE A 31 11.34 8.61 -12.87
CA PHE A 31 11.73 10.00 -13.04
C PHE A 31 13.03 10.31 -12.29
N ARG A 32 13.19 9.83 -11.05
CA ARG A 32 14.44 9.94 -10.27
C ARG A 32 15.61 9.32 -11.03
N ASP A 33 15.44 8.11 -11.56
CA ASP A 33 16.51 7.36 -12.22
C ASP A 33 16.85 7.97 -13.58
N PHE A 34 15.85 8.46 -14.32
CA PHE A 34 16.05 9.24 -15.55
C PHE A 34 16.85 10.52 -15.30
N GLN A 35 16.55 11.26 -14.22
CA GLN A 35 17.32 12.44 -13.82
C GLN A 35 18.78 12.08 -13.51
N LEU A 36 19.04 10.94 -12.87
CA LEU A 36 20.39 10.45 -12.61
C LEU A 36 21.12 10.09 -13.91
N HIS A 37 20.47 9.37 -14.82
CA HIS A 37 21.02 9.02 -16.13
C HIS A 37 21.37 10.26 -16.96
N SER A 38 20.47 11.26 -17.00
CA SER A 38 20.72 12.50 -17.75
C SER A 38 21.94 13.29 -17.25
N ARG A 39 22.37 13.07 -16.01
CA ARG A 39 23.49 13.77 -15.36
C ARG A 39 24.78 12.95 -15.32
N ALA A 40 24.71 11.64 -15.48
CA ALA A 40 25.85 10.74 -15.37
C ALA A 40 26.44 10.46 -16.75
N LYS A 41 27.76 10.66 -16.89
CA LYS A 41 28.47 10.33 -18.13
C LYS A 41 28.71 8.82 -18.14
N ASN A 42 28.40 8.13 -19.24
CA ASN A 42 28.55 6.67 -19.41
C ASN A 42 27.63 5.78 -18.56
N TYR A 43 26.48 6.28 -18.08
CA TYR A 43 25.53 5.44 -17.35
C TYR A 43 24.64 4.65 -18.31
N SER A 44 24.84 3.34 -18.41
CA SER A 44 24.02 2.48 -19.28
C SER A 44 22.55 2.50 -18.89
N ILE A 45 21.67 2.71 -19.87
CA ILE A 45 20.21 2.68 -19.67
C ILE A 45 19.75 1.31 -19.16
N ALA A 46 20.36 0.21 -19.64
CA ALA A 46 20.02 -1.13 -19.18
C ALA A 46 20.36 -1.33 -17.70
N TYR A 47 21.50 -0.81 -17.26
CA TYR A 47 21.93 -0.87 -15.86
C TYR A 47 21.03 -0.02 -14.95
N MET A 48 20.59 1.15 -15.43
CA MET A 48 19.57 1.98 -14.78
C MET A 48 18.29 1.18 -14.52
N PHE A 49 17.72 0.58 -15.57
CA PHE A 49 16.50 -0.21 -15.44
C PHE A 49 16.67 -1.42 -14.53
N LEU A 50 17.84 -2.06 -14.53
CA LEU A 50 18.09 -3.19 -13.66
C LEU A 50 18.11 -2.78 -12.17
N GLY A 51 18.76 -1.66 -11.83
CA GLY A 51 18.72 -1.11 -10.47
C GLY A 51 17.34 -0.59 -10.05
N THR A 52 16.60 0.02 -10.98
CA THR A 52 15.18 0.37 -10.81
C THR A 52 14.35 -0.88 -10.43
N ILE A 53 14.56 -2.00 -11.13
CA ILE A 53 13.83 -3.25 -10.90
C ILE A 53 14.17 -3.84 -9.53
N THR A 54 15.45 -3.92 -9.14
CA THR A 54 15.81 -4.46 -7.82
C THR A 54 15.22 -3.61 -6.70
N HIS A 55 15.28 -2.29 -6.83
CA HIS A 55 14.66 -1.37 -5.88
C HIS A 55 13.15 -1.58 -5.78
N LEU A 56 12.46 -1.72 -6.92
CA LEU A 56 11.02 -1.99 -6.96
C LEU A 56 10.68 -3.33 -6.29
N MET A 57 11.48 -4.37 -6.53
CA MET A 57 11.27 -5.68 -5.90
C MET A 57 11.40 -5.63 -4.37
N ILE A 58 12.38 -4.89 -3.85
CA ILE A 58 12.54 -4.69 -2.40
C ILE A 58 11.32 -3.96 -1.82
N VAL A 59 10.89 -2.89 -2.49
CA VAL A 59 9.71 -2.12 -2.08
C VAL A 59 8.44 -2.96 -2.08
N LEU A 60 8.19 -3.71 -3.16
CA LEU A 60 7.04 -4.60 -3.29
C LEU A 60 7.06 -5.65 -2.19
N ALA A 61 8.22 -6.26 -1.93
CA ALA A 61 8.37 -7.25 -0.87
C ALA A 61 8.02 -6.66 0.51
N LEU A 62 8.58 -5.50 0.87
CA LEU A 62 8.30 -4.83 2.14
C LEU A 62 6.82 -4.42 2.26
N PHE A 63 6.26 -3.85 1.19
CA PHE A 63 4.87 -3.41 1.15
C PHE A 63 3.92 -4.58 1.37
N TYR A 64 4.06 -5.66 0.59
CA TYR A 64 3.15 -6.79 0.65
C TYR A 64 3.37 -7.66 1.88
N PHE A 65 4.60 -7.79 2.37
CA PHE A 65 4.87 -8.43 3.66
C PHE A 65 4.15 -7.71 4.80
N ASN A 66 4.22 -6.37 4.85
CA ASN A 66 3.47 -5.60 5.85
C ASN A 66 1.95 -5.73 5.65
N TYR A 67 1.49 -5.67 4.41
CA TYR A 67 0.08 -5.67 4.02
C TYR A 67 -0.63 -6.98 4.37
N PHE A 68 0.01 -8.13 4.11
CA PHE A 68 -0.59 -9.45 4.34
C PHE A 68 -0.28 -10.03 5.72
N ASN A 69 0.85 -9.68 6.34
CA ASN A 69 1.30 -10.35 7.55
C ASN A 69 1.18 -9.46 8.78
N ILE A 70 1.85 -8.30 8.80
CA ILE A 70 2.01 -7.49 10.02
C ILE A 70 0.70 -6.76 10.36
N THR A 71 0.16 -6.02 9.41
CA THR A 71 -1.03 -5.18 9.60
C THR A 71 -2.24 -6.01 10.04
N PRO A 72 -2.70 -7.04 9.30
CA PRO A 72 -3.90 -7.79 9.70
C PRO A 72 -3.71 -8.64 10.96
N ARG A 73 -2.46 -9.00 11.32
CA ARG A 73 -2.18 -9.84 12.50
C ARG A 73 -2.09 -9.02 13.79
N PHE A 74 -1.50 -7.82 13.75
CA PHE A 74 -1.20 -7.04 14.96
C PHE A 74 -1.99 -5.75 15.08
N PHE A 75 -2.20 -5.02 13.98
CA PHE A 75 -2.99 -3.78 14.01
C PHE A 75 -4.47 -4.09 14.26
N ARG A 76 -5.03 -5.04 13.50
CA ARG A 76 -6.44 -5.45 13.63
C ARG A 76 -6.77 -6.06 14.99
N THR A 77 -5.85 -6.80 15.60
CA THR A 77 -6.03 -7.43 16.91
C THR A 77 -5.75 -6.48 18.08
N ARG A 78 -5.57 -5.17 17.81
CA ARG A 78 -5.20 -4.12 18.78
C ARG A 78 -3.93 -4.41 19.58
N ARG A 79 -3.05 -5.28 19.07
CA ARG A 79 -1.76 -5.62 19.68
C ARG A 79 -0.69 -4.60 19.30
N PHE A 80 -0.91 -3.33 19.63
CA PHE A 80 -0.11 -2.20 19.17
C PHE A 80 1.38 -2.28 19.55
N LYS A 81 1.70 -2.78 20.75
CA LYS A 81 3.11 -2.98 21.16
C LYS A 81 3.87 -3.91 20.22
N LYS A 82 3.26 -5.05 19.85
CA LYS A 82 3.85 -6.00 18.88
C LYS A 82 3.88 -5.39 17.48
N PHE A 83 2.82 -4.69 17.07
CA PHE A 83 2.78 -4.00 15.78
C PHE A 83 3.95 -3.03 15.62
N ILE A 84 4.15 -2.14 16.58
CA ILE A 84 5.24 -1.14 16.57
C ILE A 84 6.60 -1.85 16.52
N LEU A 85 6.81 -2.88 17.33
CA LEU A 85 8.07 -3.63 17.34
C LEU A 85 8.37 -4.27 15.98
N TYR A 86 7.41 -4.99 15.38
CA TYR A 86 7.63 -5.64 14.08
C TYR A 86 7.77 -4.62 12.94
N ILE A 87 7.00 -3.54 12.94
CA ILE A 87 7.19 -2.44 11.98
C ILE A 87 8.57 -1.84 12.09
N LEU A 88 9.05 -1.57 13.32
CA LEU A 88 10.37 -0.98 13.53
C LEU A 88 11.48 -1.90 13.04
N LEU A 89 11.40 -3.20 13.33
CA LEU A 89 12.36 -4.20 12.86
C LEU A 89 12.39 -4.28 11.33
N VAL A 90 11.23 -4.33 10.68
CA VAL A 90 11.11 -4.39 9.22
C VAL A 90 11.54 -3.08 8.57
N TRP A 91 11.27 -1.94 9.21
CA TRP A 91 11.74 -0.64 8.74
C TRP A 91 13.26 -0.55 8.78
N ILE A 92 13.90 -0.90 9.91
CA ILE A 92 15.36 -0.92 10.04
C ILE A 92 15.97 -1.87 9.00
N LEU A 93 15.44 -3.09 8.89
CA LEU A 93 15.91 -4.06 7.92
C LEU A 93 15.75 -3.56 6.47
N GLY A 94 14.61 -2.98 6.14
CA GLY A 94 14.35 -2.42 4.82
C GLY A 94 15.29 -1.26 4.48
N VAL A 95 15.63 -0.42 5.46
CA VAL A 95 16.59 0.68 5.29
C VAL A 95 18.00 0.14 5.05
N ILE A 96 18.42 -0.89 5.79
CA ILE A 96 19.72 -1.55 5.58
C ILE A 96 19.78 -2.14 4.17
N ILE A 97 18.75 -2.91 3.76
CA ILE A 97 18.68 -3.54 2.45
C ILE A 97 18.67 -2.49 1.33
N MET A 98 17.87 -1.42 1.46
CA MET A 98 17.85 -0.34 0.45
C MET A 98 19.17 0.42 0.35
N THR A 99 19.84 0.63 1.48
CA THR A 99 21.13 1.32 1.49
C THR A 99 22.21 0.43 0.86
N LEU A 100 22.17 -0.88 1.14
CA LEU A 100 23.06 -1.86 0.53
C LEU A 100 22.81 -2.02 -0.97
N ASP A 101 21.56 -2.14 -1.40
CA ASP A 101 21.16 -2.15 -2.82
C ASP A 101 21.73 -0.91 -3.52
N SER A 102 21.47 0.28 -2.97
CA SER A 102 22.05 1.50 -3.51
C SER A 102 23.58 1.47 -3.51
N TYR A 103 24.22 0.91 -2.50
CA TYR A 103 25.68 0.81 -2.44
C TYR A 103 26.24 -0.08 -3.53
N LEU A 104 25.66 -1.27 -3.74
CA LEU A 104 26.09 -2.23 -4.76
C LEU A 104 25.94 -1.66 -6.17
N TRP A 105 24.81 -1.00 -6.46
CA TRP A 105 24.57 -0.35 -7.74
C TRP A 105 25.51 0.84 -8.01
N HIS A 106 26.06 1.49 -6.97
CA HIS A 106 27.03 2.57 -7.14
C HIS A 106 28.48 2.10 -7.14
N MET A 107 28.81 1.01 -6.43
CA MET A 107 30.16 0.45 -6.40
C MET A 107 30.50 -0.32 -7.68
N GLY A 108 29.49 -0.90 -8.34
CA GLY A 108 29.63 -1.54 -9.65
C GLY A 108 29.82 -0.56 -10.82
N LEU A 109 29.85 0.75 -10.56
CA LEU A 109 29.98 1.80 -11.55
C LEU A 109 31.23 2.65 -11.25
N ASP A 110 32.07 2.86 -12.26
CA ASP A 110 32.93 4.05 -12.35
C ASP A 110 32.04 5.29 -12.58
N PHE A 111 31.24 5.63 -11.58
CA PHE A 111 30.19 6.64 -11.69
C PHE A 111 30.80 8.05 -11.76
N LYS A 112 30.95 8.56 -12.99
CA LYS A 112 31.42 9.94 -13.26
C LYS A 112 30.23 10.87 -13.52
N LEU A 113 29.97 11.78 -12.58
CA LEU A 113 28.89 12.77 -12.69
C LEU A 113 29.36 14.02 -13.47
N GLY A 114 29.30 13.96 -14.80
CA GLY A 114 29.80 15.01 -15.71
C GLY A 114 31.32 14.98 -15.90
N ASP A 115 31.93 16.13 -16.25
CA ASP A 115 33.39 16.25 -16.48
C ASP A 115 34.22 16.37 -15.19
N ARG A 116 33.56 16.44 -14.03
CA ARG A 116 34.23 16.44 -12.73
C ARG A 116 34.03 15.07 -12.09
N GLU A 117 35.13 14.46 -11.66
CA GLU A 117 35.05 13.37 -10.69
C GLU A 117 34.36 13.93 -9.44
N ARG A 118 33.08 13.58 -9.26
CA ARG A 118 32.36 13.79 -8.01
C ARG A 118 32.31 12.43 -7.31
N PRO A 119 33.39 12.01 -6.64
CA PRO A 119 33.34 10.81 -5.82
C PRO A 119 32.19 10.96 -4.82
N TRP A 120 31.51 9.85 -4.53
CA TRP A 120 30.45 9.84 -3.53
C TRP A 120 31.01 10.27 -2.18
N THR A 121 30.72 11.51 -1.80
CA THR A 121 31.16 12.08 -0.52
C THR A 121 30.36 11.47 0.63
N ALA A 122 30.91 11.53 1.85
CA ALA A 122 30.16 11.19 3.07
C ALA A 122 28.81 11.93 3.17
N ARG A 123 28.74 13.17 2.65
CA ARG A 123 27.49 13.93 2.55
C ARG A 123 26.48 13.29 1.60
N SER A 124 26.94 12.79 0.45
CA SER A 124 26.09 12.13 -0.54
C SER A 124 25.51 10.84 0.03
N TRP A 125 26.35 10.01 0.67
CA TRP A 125 25.91 8.80 1.36
C TRP A 125 24.92 9.08 2.48
N ARG A 126 25.19 10.09 3.31
CA ARG A 126 24.26 10.53 4.36
C ARG A 126 22.90 10.91 3.78
N ASN A 127 22.88 11.72 2.71
CA ASN A 127 21.64 12.13 2.06
C ASN A 127 20.89 10.92 1.47
N ARG A 128 21.61 9.94 0.91
CA ARG A 128 21.04 8.69 0.42
C ARG A 128 20.42 7.86 1.54
N SER A 129 21.12 7.68 2.66
CA SER A 129 20.60 6.94 3.82
C SER A 129 19.37 7.62 4.43
N ILE A 130 19.37 8.96 4.52
CA ILE A 130 18.19 9.73 4.94
C ILE A 130 17.03 9.49 3.97
N SER A 131 17.29 9.53 2.66
CA SER A 131 16.26 9.22 1.67
C SER A 131 15.71 7.79 1.84
N SER A 132 16.56 6.79 2.09
CA SER A 132 16.12 5.41 2.33
C SER A 132 15.23 5.31 3.57
N LEU A 133 15.57 6.01 4.66
CA LEU A 133 14.74 6.07 5.88
C LEU A 133 13.31 6.53 5.56
N PHE A 134 13.19 7.67 4.85
CA PHE A 134 11.90 8.24 4.46
C PHE A 134 11.13 7.35 3.50
N VAL A 135 11.81 6.80 2.49
CA VAL A 135 11.19 5.96 1.46
C VAL A 135 10.62 4.67 2.06
N VAL A 136 11.41 3.95 2.86
CA VAL A 136 10.94 2.70 3.49
C VAL A 136 9.81 3.00 4.48
N PHE A 137 9.91 4.09 5.25
CA PHE A 137 8.83 4.53 6.13
C PHE A 137 7.54 4.77 5.35
N PHE A 138 7.63 5.54 4.25
CA PHE A 138 6.47 5.88 3.43
C PHE A 138 5.80 4.63 2.84
N TYR A 139 6.56 3.64 2.37
CA TYR A 139 6.00 2.38 1.86
C TYR A 139 5.32 1.53 2.94
N LEU A 140 5.91 1.42 4.13
CA LEU A 140 5.28 0.68 5.24
C LEU A 140 4.03 1.40 5.76
N TRP A 141 4.10 2.73 5.87
CA TRP A 141 2.98 3.56 6.27
C TRP A 141 1.82 3.45 5.28
N SER A 142 2.08 3.67 3.99
CA SER A 142 1.06 3.55 2.93
C SER A 142 0.48 2.14 2.84
N SER A 143 1.29 1.08 2.95
CA SER A 143 0.83 -0.31 3.04
C SER A 143 -0.19 -0.50 4.17
N THR A 144 0.09 0.07 5.34
CA THR A 144 -0.80 0.01 6.49
C THR A 144 -2.09 0.79 6.23
N GLN A 145 -2.01 2.00 5.69
CA GLN A 145 -3.18 2.85 5.37
C GLN A 145 -4.09 2.18 4.34
N VAL A 146 -3.53 1.68 3.23
CA VAL A 146 -4.30 0.98 2.18
C VAL A 146 -5.02 -0.23 2.78
N ARG A 147 -4.35 -1.01 3.63
CA ARG A 147 -4.96 -2.17 4.28
C ARG A 147 -6.12 -1.78 5.18
N ILE A 148 -5.93 -0.77 6.04
CA ILE A 148 -6.97 -0.26 6.96
C ILE A 148 -8.17 0.27 6.17
N MET A 149 -7.92 1.04 5.12
CA MET A 149 -8.97 1.62 4.28
C MET A 149 -9.81 0.54 3.59
N LEU A 150 -9.18 -0.51 3.06
CA LEU A 150 -9.89 -1.64 2.46
C LEU A 150 -10.71 -2.44 3.49
N ASP A 151 -10.15 -2.66 4.68
CA ASP A 151 -10.89 -3.30 5.77
C ASP A 151 -12.07 -2.43 6.24
N TRP A 152 -11.93 -1.10 6.26
CA TRP A 152 -13.01 -0.16 6.58
C TRP A 152 -14.15 -0.21 5.56
N PHE A 153 -13.85 -0.14 4.26
CA PHE A 153 -14.88 -0.25 3.22
C PHE A 153 -15.65 -1.56 3.30
N ARG A 154 -14.94 -2.68 3.54
CA ARG A 154 -15.58 -3.98 3.72
C ARG A 154 -16.50 -4.01 4.93
N ASN A 155 -16.07 -3.43 6.05
CA ASN A 155 -16.89 -3.36 7.26
C ASN A 155 -18.12 -2.44 7.06
N ALA A 156 -17.98 -1.34 6.33
CA ALA A 156 -19.09 -0.45 5.99
C ALA A 156 -20.14 -1.16 5.13
N GLU A 157 -19.71 -1.96 4.16
CA GLU A 157 -20.60 -2.77 3.32
C GLU A 157 -21.36 -3.82 4.15
N ILE A 158 -20.67 -4.51 5.05
CA ILE A 158 -21.28 -5.49 5.97
C ILE A 158 -22.30 -4.82 6.89
N GLN A 159 -21.97 -3.66 7.47
CA GLN A 159 -22.89 -2.93 8.36
C GLN A 159 -24.16 -2.48 7.62
N LYS A 160 -24.02 -2.00 6.39
CA LYS A 160 -25.17 -1.63 5.56
C LYS A 160 -26.08 -2.82 5.27
N ASP A 161 -25.51 -4.01 5.02
CA ASP A 161 -26.33 -5.21 4.80
C ASP A 161 -27.07 -5.64 6.07
N LEU A 162 -26.41 -5.61 7.23
CA LEU A 162 -27.02 -5.90 8.52
C LEU A 162 -28.16 -4.94 8.87
N GLU A 163 -28.00 -3.65 8.61
CA GLU A 163 -29.04 -2.64 8.80
C GLU A 163 -30.27 -2.90 7.91
N ASN A 164 -30.05 -3.24 6.63
CA ASN A 164 -31.13 -3.61 5.72
C ASN A 164 -31.87 -4.87 6.17
N GLN A 165 -31.17 -5.88 6.68
CA GLN A 165 -31.78 -7.09 7.22
C GLN A 165 -32.63 -6.78 8.46
N ARG A 166 -32.12 -5.93 9.37
CA ARG A 166 -32.85 -5.49 10.55
C ARG A 166 -34.14 -4.74 10.21
N LEU A 167 -34.06 -3.76 9.30
CA LEU A 167 -35.24 -3.00 8.85
C LEU A 167 -36.32 -3.90 8.22
N LYS A 168 -35.90 -4.92 7.45
CA LYS A 168 -36.84 -5.92 6.90
C LYS A 168 -37.50 -6.75 8.00
N ALA A 169 -36.76 -7.13 9.04
CA ALA A 169 -37.30 -7.88 10.17
C ALA A 169 -38.29 -7.04 10.99
N GLU A 170 -37.96 -5.77 11.28
CA GLU A 170 -38.84 -4.82 11.98
C GLU A 170 -40.14 -4.58 11.19
N LEU A 171 -40.05 -4.39 9.86
CA LEU A 171 -41.22 -4.26 9.00
C LEU A 171 -42.09 -5.52 9.04
N SER A 172 -41.49 -6.72 9.03
CA SER A 172 -42.23 -7.98 9.09
C SER A 172 -42.95 -8.13 10.43
N MET A 173 -42.31 -7.75 11.54
CA MET A 173 -42.91 -7.77 12.87
C MET A 173 -44.09 -6.78 12.97
N LEU A 174 -43.91 -5.55 12.47
CA LEU A 174 -44.97 -4.54 12.41
C LEU A 174 -46.18 -5.03 11.60
N LYS A 175 -45.96 -5.68 10.46
CA LYS A 175 -47.05 -6.27 9.66
C LYS A 175 -47.83 -7.34 10.44
N LEU A 176 -47.13 -8.21 11.16
CA LEU A 176 -47.76 -9.26 11.97
C LEU A 176 -48.57 -8.67 13.14
N GLN A 177 -48.15 -7.54 13.70
CA GLN A 177 -48.88 -6.85 14.78
C GLN A 177 -50.12 -6.10 14.30
N VAL A 178 -50.13 -5.60 13.06
CA VAL A 178 -51.28 -4.87 12.49
C VAL A 178 -52.32 -5.82 11.88
N SER A 179 -51.93 -7.03 11.46
CA SER A 179 -52.83 -8.01 10.83
C SER A 179 -53.57 -9.04 11.73
N PRO A 180 -53.61 -9.00 13.08
CA PRO A 180 -54.41 -9.98 13.81
C PRO A 180 -55.91 -9.75 13.56
N HIS A 181 -56.34 -8.50 13.35
CA HIS A 181 -57.74 -8.17 13.10
C HIS A 181 -58.28 -8.75 11.77
N PHE A 182 -57.41 -9.00 10.78
CA PHE A 182 -57.82 -9.67 9.54
C PHE A 182 -58.06 -11.16 9.77
N LEU A 183 -57.22 -11.81 10.60
CA LEU A 183 -57.35 -13.25 10.89
C LEU A 183 -58.65 -13.57 11.66
N PHE A 184 -59.09 -12.68 12.56
CA PHE A 184 -60.33 -12.87 13.32
C PHE A 184 -61.62 -12.53 12.55
N ASN A 185 -61.55 -11.82 11.41
CA ASN A 185 -62.72 -11.52 10.57
C ASN A 185 -62.95 -12.54 9.45
N THR A 186 -62.16 -13.63 9.40
CA THR A 186 -62.30 -14.69 8.39
C THR A 186 -62.71 -16.05 8.99
N LEU A 187 -62.92 -16.11 10.31
CA LEU A 187 -63.56 -17.21 11.06
C LEU A 187 -64.99 -16.79 11.41
#